data_AF-A0A662EBJ8-F1
#
_entry.id   AF-A0A662EBJ8-F1
#
_cell.length_a   1.000
_cell.length_b   1.000
_cell.length_c   1.000
_cell.angle_alpha   90.00
_cell.angle_beta   90.00
_cell.angle_gamma   90.00
#
_symmetry.space_group_name_H-M   'P 1'
#
loop_
_entity.id
_entity.type
_entity.pdbx_description
1 polymer ?
#
loop_
_entity_poly.entity_id
_entity_poly.type
_entity_poly.pdbx_seq_one_letter_code
_entity_poly.pdbx_strand_id
1 'polypeptide(L)'
;QLPSARELALRLNVNPNTVIHAYSELERRGITYTKRGLGTYVRPEVPIRKLREAILRQAAEDFWGEVQALGLTLAEAVRALEEVAHDCVPEERDQTLREG
;
A
#
# COMPACT_ATOMS: atom_id res chain seq x y z
N GLN A 1 -6.40 12.46 11.54
CA GLN A 1 -6.43 13.64 10.64
C GLN A 1 -5.12 13.66 9.86
N LEU A 2 -5.16 13.96 8.56
CA LEU A 2 -3.95 14.10 7.76
C LEU A 2 -3.28 15.46 8.02
N PRO A 3 -1.94 15.55 7.94
CA PRO A 3 -1.24 16.84 7.99
C PRO A 3 -1.71 17.73 6.84
N SER A 4 -1.66 19.05 7.05
CA SER A 4 -1.94 19.99 5.98
C SER A 4 -0.93 19.80 4.82
N ALA A 5 -1.32 20.19 3.61
CA ALA A 5 -0.45 20.03 2.45
C ALA A 5 0.90 20.75 2.62
N ARG A 6 0.91 21.91 3.30
CA ARG A 6 2.14 22.66 3.61
C ARG A 6 3.03 21.93 4.61
N GLU A 7 2.46 21.40 5.69
CA GLU A 7 3.23 20.64 6.68
C GLU A 7 3.84 19.37 6.07
N LEU A 8 3.07 18.63 5.28
CA LEU A 8 3.57 17.42 4.63
C LEU A 8 4.63 17.72 3.58
N ALA A 9 4.45 18.80 2.82
CA ALA A 9 5.44 19.25 1.84
C ALA A 9 6.79 19.60 2.49
N LEU A 10 6.76 20.29 3.63
CA LEU A 10 7.96 20.59 4.42
C LEU A 10 8.64 19.32 4.94
N ARG A 11 7.86 18.37 5.48
CA ARG A 11 8.39 17.10 6.01
C ARG A 11 9.05 16.24 4.93
N LEU A 12 8.50 16.25 3.73
CA LEU A 12 8.98 15.45 2.59
C LEU A 12 9.94 16.22 1.68
N ASN A 13 10.19 17.51 1.94
CA ASN A 13 10.95 18.42 1.08
C ASN A 13 10.47 18.39 -0.39
N VAL A 14 9.15 18.39 -0.60
CA VAL A 14 8.50 18.40 -1.92
C VAL A 14 7.72 19.70 -2.13
N ASN A 15 7.36 19.99 -3.38
CA ASN A 15 6.53 21.16 -3.69
C ASN A 15 5.12 21.00 -3.06
N PRO A 16 4.61 22.00 -2.31
CA PRO A 16 3.25 21.97 -1.75
C PRO A 16 2.15 21.68 -2.76
N ASN A 17 2.28 22.14 -4.01
CA ASN A 17 1.32 21.85 -5.07
C ASN A 17 1.28 20.35 -5.38
N THR A 18 2.42 19.64 -5.34
CA THR A 18 2.47 18.18 -5.53
C THR A 18 1.65 17.45 -4.47
N VAL A 19 1.73 17.89 -3.21
CA VAL A 19 0.93 17.31 -2.12
C VAL A 19 -0.55 17.62 -2.29
N ILE A 20 -0.90 18.84 -2.70
CA ILE A 20 -2.29 19.24 -2.99
C ILE A 20 -2.87 18.34 -4.10
N HIS A 21 -2.11 18.11 -5.17
CA HIS A 21 -2.52 17.21 -6.26
C HIS A 21 -2.71 15.78 -5.75
N ALA A 22 -1.78 15.25 -4.94
CA ALA A 22 -1.89 13.92 -4.35
C ALA A 22 -3.13 13.78 -3.45
N TYR A 23 -3.40 14.76 -2.58
CA TYR A 23 -4.58 14.76 -1.72
C TYR A 23 -5.89 14.86 -2.51
N SER A 24 -5.91 15.67 -3.57
CA SER A 24 -7.06 15.78 -4.47
C SER A 24 -7.33 14.45 -5.19
N GLU A 25 -6.27 13.73 -5.56
CA GLU A 25 -6.37 12.39 -6.14
C GLU A 25 -6.91 11.36 -5.14
N LEU A 26 -6.44 11.39 -3.89
CA LEU A 26 -6.96 10.53 -2.83
C LEU A 26 -8.45 10.82 -2.56
N GLU A 27 -8.87 12.08 -2.59
CA GLU A 27 -10.27 12.47 -2.40
C GLU A 27 -11.15 12.01 -3.57
N ARG A 28 -10.68 12.18 -4.81
CA ARG A 28 -11.33 11.67 -6.03
C ARG A 28 -11.47 10.15 -6.03
N ARG A 29 -10.48 9.42 -5.50
CA ARG A 29 -10.52 7.95 -5.35
C ARG A 29 -11.39 7.50 -4.18
N GLY A 30 -12.02 8.42 -3.44
CA GLY A 30 -12.83 8.10 -2.28
C GLY A 30 -12.00 7.55 -1.12
N ILE A 31 -10.72 7.89 -1.04
CA ILE A 31 -9.82 7.44 0.03
C ILE A 31 -9.83 8.45 1.18
N THR A 32 -9.91 9.73 0.86
CA THR A 32 -9.99 10.83 1.82
C THR A 32 -11.23 11.68 1.61
N TYR A 33 -11.51 12.54 2.58
CA TYR A 33 -12.52 13.58 2.48
C TYR A 33 -12.07 14.82 3.27
N THR A 34 -12.40 15.99 2.76
CA THR A 34 -12.08 17.26 3.40
C THR A 34 -13.30 17.83 4.12
N LYS A 35 -13.18 18.07 5.42
CA LYS A 35 -14.14 18.88 6.18
C LYS A 35 -13.68 20.34 6.12
N ARG A 36 -14.49 21.21 5.51
CA ARG A 36 -14.20 22.66 5.42
C ARG A 36 -13.84 23.22 6.80
N GLY A 37 -12.67 23.86 6.90
CA GLY A 37 -12.16 24.47 8.13
C GLY A 37 -11.58 23.49 9.18
N LEU A 38 -11.74 22.17 8.99
CA LEU A 38 -11.30 21.16 9.97
C LEU A 38 -10.18 20.25 9.43
N GLY A 39 -9.94 20.26 8.12
CA GLY A 39 -8.84 19.52 7.49
C GLY A 39 -9.29 18.24 6.77
N THR A 40 -8.31 17.43 6.35
CA THR A 40 -8.52 16.23 5.54
C THR A 40 -8.43 14.96 6.39
N TYR A 41 -9.33 14.02 6.16
CA TYR A 41 -9.46 12.77 6.91
C TYR A 41 -9.51 11.58 5.95
N VAL A 42 -9.07 10.40 6.41
CA VAL A 42 -9.23 9.14 5.69
C VAL A 42 -10.67 8.66 5.86
N ARG A 43 -11.31 8.16 4.80
CA ARG A 43 -12.66 7.61 4.90
C ARG A 43 -12.65 6.32 5.74
N PRO A 44 -13.65 6.08 6.61
CA PRO A 44 -13.77 4.81 7.33
C PRO A 44 -13.97 3.62 6.36
N GLU A 45 -14.66 3.85 5.25
CA GLU A 45 -15.09 2.82 4.31
C GLU A 45 -14.11 2.62 3.14
N VAL A 46 -12.84 3.05 3.29
CA VAL A 46 -11.83 2.70 2.28
C VAL A 46 -11.85 1.18 2.12
N PRO A 47 -12.10 0.64 0.92
CA PRO A 47 -12.12 -0.80 0.72
C PRO A 47 -10.67 -1.27 0.69
N ILE A 48 -10.00 -1.24 1.84
CA ILE A 48 -8.61 -1.67 2.05
C ILE A 48 -8.42 -3.06 1.46
N ARG A 49 -9.44 -3.91 1.58
CA ARG A 49 -9.48 -5.22 0.95
C ARG A 49 -9.36 -5.17 -0.58
N LYS A 50 -10.15 -4.34 -1.26
CA LYS A 50 -10.06 -4.17 -2.73
C LYS A 50 -8.72 -3.59 -3.16
N LEU A 51 -8.17 -2.65 -2.40
CA LEU A 51 -6.86 -2.09 -2.67
C LEU A 51 -5.76 -3.15 -2.52
N ARG A 52 -5.81 -3.95 -1.47
CA ARG A 52 -4.88 -5.08 -1.25
C ARG A 52 -5.01 -6.13 -2.35
N GLU A 53 -6.23 -6.49 -2.73
CA GLU A 53 -6.51 -7.43 -3.84
C GLU A 53 -5.93 -6.90 -5.17
N ALA A 54 -6.06 -5.60 -5.44
CA ALA A 54 -5.50 -4.97 -6.64
C ALA A 54 -3.96 -4.99 -6.64
N ILE A 55 -3.33 -4.64 -5.51
CA ILE A 55 -1.86 -4.69 -5.37
C ILE A 55 -1.34 -6.13 -5.53
N LEU A 56 -2.01 -7.10 -4.89
CA LEU A 56 -1.64 -8.51 -5.00
C LEU A 56 -1.77 -9.01 -6.44
N ARG A 57 -2.84 -8.62 -7.15
CA ARG A 57 -3.02 -8.97 -8.55
C ARG A 57 -1.88 -8.40 -9.41
N GLN A 58 -1.54 -7.12 -9.24
CA GLN A 58 -0.45 -6.52 -10.00
C GLN A 58 0.88 -7.25 -9.77
N ALA A 59 1.22 -7.54 -8.50
CA ALA A 59 2.43 -8.30 -8.19
C ALA A 59 2.42 -9.72 -8.81
N ALA A 60 1.26 -10.38 -8.85
CA ALA A 60 1.11 -11.68 -9.49
C ALA A 60 1.24 -11.59 -11.03
N GLU A 61 0.73 -10.53 -11.65
CA GLU A 61 0.89 -10.27 -13.09
C GLU A 61 2.35 -10.02 -13.46
N ASP A 62 3.06 -9.21 -12.67
CA ASP A 62 4.48 -8.91 -12.86
C ASP A 62 5.33 -10.20 -12.75
N PHE A 63 5.12 -10.98 -11.67
CA PHE A 63 5.79 -12.27 -11.46
C PHE A 63 5.48 -13.26 -12.59
N TRP A 64 4.22 -13.36 -13.01
CA TRP A 64 3.84 -14.26 -14.09
C TRP A 64 4.50 -13.89 -15.42
N GLY A 65 4.68 -12.60 -15.70
CA GLY A 65 5.42 -12.13 -16.87
C GLY A 65 6.87 -12.63 -16.87
N GLU A 66 7.55 -12.61 -15.72
CA GLU A 66 8.90 -13.13 -15.56
C GLU A 66 8.96 -14.65 -15.76
N VAL A 67 8.03 -15.39 -15.16
CA VAL A 67 7.89 -16.85 -15.30
C VAL A 67 7.71 -17.24 -16.78
N GLN A 68 6.85 -16.53 -17.51
CA GLN A 68 6.62 -16.77 -18.94
C GLN A 68 7.89 -16.50 -19.77
N ALA A 69 8.64 -15.46 -19.46
CA ALA A 69 9.90 -15.15 -20.14
C ALA A 69 10.97 -16.23 -19.95
N LEU A 70 10.91 -16.96 -18.83
CA LEU A 70 11.78 -18.10 -18.54
C LEU A 70 11.27 -19.43 -19.14
N GLY A 71 10.09 -19.44 -19.75
CA GLY A 71 9.48 -20.64 -20.32
C GLY A 71 8.99 -21.64 -19.25
N LEU A 72 8.78 -21.17 -18.02
CA LEU A 72 8.35 -21.99 -16.89
C LEU A 72 6.83 -22.16 -16.86
N THR A 73 6.39 -23.28 -16.31
CA THR A 73 4.97 -23.60 -16.12
C THR A 73 4.41 -22.97 -14.84
N LEU A 74 3.08 -22.85 -14.76
CA LEU A 74 2.40 -22.42 -13.53
C LEU A 74 2.76 -23.32 -12.33
N ALA A 75 2.92 -24.61 -12.54
CA ALA A 75 3.28 -25.54 -11.48
C ALA A 75 4.69 -25.27 -10.94
N GLU A 76 5.65 -24.92 -11.80
CA GLU A 76 7.00 -24.51 -11.39
C GLU A 76 6.99 -23.17 -10.66
N ALA A 77 6.21 -22.21 -11.16
CA ALA A 77 6.05 -20.90 -10.53
C ALA A 77 5.44 -20.98 -9.12
N VAL A 78 4.40 -21.80 -8.94
CA VAL A 78 3.77 -22.04 -7.64
C VAL A 78 4.76 -22.69 -6.67
N ARG A 79 5.51 -23.71 -7.12
CA ARG A 79 6.55 -24.34 -6.28
C ARG A 79 7.61 -23.32 -5.82
N ALA A 80 8.11 -22.49 -6.73
CA ALA A 80 9.09 -21.46 -6.39
C ALA A 80 8.53 -20.44 -5.37
N LEU A 81 7.26 -20.05 -5.51
CA LEU A 81 6.60 -19.17 -4.53
C LEU A 81 6.44 -19.83 -3.16
N GLU A 82 6.09 -21.12 -3.12
CA GLU A 82 5.98 -21.89 -1.88
C GLU A 82 7.33 -22.02 -1.16
N GLU A 83 8.41 -22.28 -1.89
CA GLU A 83 9.77 -22.33 -1.36
C GLU A 83 10.18 -20.98 -0.76
N VAL A 84 10.00 -19.88 -1.50
CA VAL A 84 10.31 -18.52 -1.00
C VAL A 84 9.45 -18.16 0.21
N ALA A 85 8.17 -18.52 0.22
CA ALA A 85 7.27 -18.25 1.34
C ALA A 85 7.71 -19.02 2.61
N HIS A 86 8.31 -20.20 2.46
CA HIS A 86 8.86 -20.98 3.57
C HIS A 86 10.17 -20.35 4.10
N ASP A 87 11.05 -19.90 3.21
CA ASP A 87 12.34 -19.30 3.56
C ASP A 87 12.20 -17.89 4.16
N CYS A 88 11.09 -17.19 3.87
CA CYS A 88 10.82 -15.82 4.33
C CYS A 88 10.02 -15.75 5.65
N VAL A 89 10.02 -16.79 6.48
CA VAL A 89 9.55 -16.70 7.88
C VAL A 89 10.75 -16.57 8.84
N PRO A 90 11.33 -15.36 9.01
CA PRO A 90 12.06 -15.05 10.24
C PRO A 90 11.07 -14.77 11.38
N GLU A 91 11.47 -15.19 12.57
CA GLU A 91 10.72 -15.42 13.80
C GLU A 91 9.63 -14.40 14.21
N GLU A 92 8.59 -14.97 14.81
CA GLU A 92 7.49 -14.35 15.55
C GLU A 92 7.95 -13.17 16.42
N ARG A 93 7.38 -11.98 16.25
CA ARG A 93 6.30 -11.50 17.11
C ARG A 93 6.50 -11.87 18.59
N ASP A 94 7.51 -11.29 19.22
CA ASP A 94 7.56 -11.23 20.68
C ASP A 94 7.88 -9.81 21.18
N GLN A 95 7.21 -9.43 22.27
CA GLN A 95 7.31 -8.18 23.06
C GLN A 95 6.61 -6.95 22.43
N THR A 96 5.56 -6.34 23.02
CA THR A 96 5.36 -6.01 24.45
C THR A 96 3.87 -5.87 24.78
N LEU A 97 3.36 -6.80 25.59
CA LEU A 97 2.39 -6.52 26.66
C LEU A 97 3.05 -5.58 27.68
N ARG A 98 2.27 -4.68 28.29
CA ARG A 98 2.60 -3.57 29.23
C ARG A 98 2.66 -2.26 28.46
N GLU A 99 1.81 -1.27 28.70
CA GLU A 99 1.32 -0.67 29.96
C GLU A 99 -0.18 -0.34 29.74
N GLY A 100 -1.11 -0.41 30.69
CA GLY A 100 -1.07 -0.03 32.09
C GLY A 100 -2.36 0.75 32.34
#